data_AF-A0A937DM98-F1
#
_entry.id   AF-A0A937DM98-F1
#
_cell.length_a   1.000
_cell.length_b   1.000
_cell.length_c   1.000
_cell.angle_alpha   90.00
_cell.angle_beta   90.00
_cell.angle_gamma   90.00
#
_symmetry.space_group_name_H-M   'P 1'
#
loop_
_entity.id
_entity.type
_entity.pdbx_description
1 polymer ?
#
loop_
_entity_poly.entity_id
_entity_poly.type
_entity_poly.pdbx_seq_one_letter_code
_entity_poly.pdbx_strand_id
1 'polypeptide(L)'
;MVYALFTILILTACNSSFTPKPNGYFKIDFPEKAYQKFDTTGYPYAFEYPVYAKVVKDSTFFGDATENPWWINIEFPQFNGRIYISYKEIGPIRFATLM
;
A
#
# COMPACT_ATOMS: atom_id res chain seq x y z
N MET A 1 -10.87 7.16 -63.56
CA MET A 1 -10.07 5.97 -63.19
C MET A 1 -9.12 6.25 -62.03
N VAL A 2 -8.37 7.36 -62.03
CA VAL A 2 -7.39 7.72 -60.97
C VAL A 2 -8.01 7.94 -59.58
N TYR A 3 -9.17 8.61 -59.49
CA TYR A 3 -9.82 8.86 -58.19
C TYR A 3 -10.27 7.59 -57.47
N ALA A 4 -10.73 6.57 -58.20
CA ALA A 4 -11.15 5.29 -57.60
C ALA A 4 -9.98 4.52 -56.97
N LEU A 5 -8.78 4.63 -57.56
CA LEU A 5 -7.56 4.01 -57.04
C LEU A 5 -7.14 4.67 -55.71
N PHE A 6 -7.30 6.00 -55.61
CA PHE A 6 -6.98 6.75 -54.40
C PHE A 6 -7.94 6.39 -53.24
N THR A 7 -9.23 6.21 -53.52
CA THR A 7 -10.23 5.81 -52.51
C THR A 7 -9.96 4.41 -51.96
N ILE A 8 -9.51 3.47 -52.79
CA ILE A 8 -9.19 2.10 -52.37
C ILE A 8 -7.95 2.07 -51.46
N LEU A 9 -6.96 2.95 -51.70
CA LEU A 9 -5.74 3.02 -50.90
C LEU A 9 -6.00 3.54 -49.47
N ILE A 10 -7.00 4.39 -49.29
CA ILE A 10 -7.36 4.95 -47.97
C ILE A 10 -8.12 3.93 -47.13
N LEU A 11 -8.87 3.01 -47.77
CA LEU A 11 -9.67 1.99 -47.09
C LEU A 11 -8.85 0.81 -46.54
N THR A 12 -7.60 0.64 -46.97
CA THR A 12 -6.73 -0.48 -46.53
C THR A 12 -5.72 -0.09 -45.44
N ALA A 13 -5.65 1.20 -45.05
CA ALA A 13 -4.60 1.72 -44.19
C ALA A 13 -4.76 1.45 -42.68
N CYS A 14 -5.93 0.96 -42.21
CA CYS A 14 -6.23 0.88 -40.79
C CYS A 14 -6.63 -0.54 -40.37
N ASN A 15 -5.65 -1.43 -40.20
CA ASN A 15 -5.91 -2.75 -39.62
C ASN A 15 -4.70 -3.34 -38.89
N SER A 16 -3.95 -2.52 -38.15
CA SER A 16 -2.93 -3.06 -37.23
C SER A 16 -3.61 -3.50 -35.93
N SER A 17 -3.46 -4.77 -35.57
CA SER A 17 -3.97 -5.29 -34.30
C SER A 17 -3.17 -4.68 -33.14
N PHE A 18 -3.83 -3.90 -32.30
CA PHE A 18 -3.21 -3.36 -31.09
C PHE A 18 -3.10 -4.48 -30.05
N THR A 19 -1.87 -4.93 -29.77
CA THR A 19 -1.62 -5.87 -28.67
C THR A 19 -1.36 -5.07 -27.39
N PRO A 20 -2.24 -5.12 -26.39
CA PRO A 20 -2.00 -4.43 -25.13
C PRO A 20 -0.76 -5.00 -24.46
N LYS A 21 0.11 -4.12 -23.95
CA LYS A 21 1.30 -4.53 -23.21
C LYS A 21 0.87 -5.30 -21.95
N PRO A 22 1.53 -6.40 -21.59
CA PRO A 22 1.27 -7.09 -20.34
C PRO A 22 1.49 -6.16 -19.15
N ASN A 23 0.70 -6.36 -18.09
CA ASN A 23 0.85 -5.63 -16.84
C ASN A 23 2.26 -5.85 -16.27
N GLY A 24 2.97 -4.76 -16.01
CA GLY A 24 4.25 -4.80 -15.30
C GLY A 24 3.99 -4.89 -13.80
N TYR A 25 4.54 -5.91 -13.15
CA TYR A 25 4.55 -6.01 -11.69
C TYR A 25 5.93 -5.60 -11.16
N PHE A 26 5.96 -5.08 -9.95
CA PHE A 26 7.22 -4.79 -9.28
C PHE A 26 7.97 -6.09 -8.99
N LYS A 27 9.23 -6.16 -9.44
CA LYS A 27 10.15 -7.21 -9.03
C LYS A 27 10.85 -6.76 -7.75
N ILE A 28 10.22 -7.01 -6.61
CA ILE A 28 10.79 -6.74 -5.29
C ILE A 28 11.10 -8.08 -4.63
N ASP A 29 12.37 -8.30 -4.32
CA ASP A 29 12.79 -9.45 -3.55
C ASP A 29 12.58 -9.15 -2.06
N PHE A 30 11.69 -9.93 -1.43
CA PHE A 30 11.42 -9.82 0.00
C PHE A 30 12.37 -10.74 0.79
N PRO A 31 12.86 -10.30 1.96
CA PRO A 31 13.57 -11.16 2.89
C PRO A 31 12.75 -12.38 3.30
N GLU A 32 13.43 -13.30 3.97
CA GLU A 32 12.78 -14.48 4.56
C GLU A 32 11.57 -14.07 5.42
N LYS A 33 10.47 -14.79 5.23
CA LYS A 33 9.21 -14.56 5.95
C LYS A 33 9.30 -15.12 7.37
N ALA A 34 10.08 -14.45 8.21
CA ALA A 34 10.12 -14.69 9.64
C ALA A 34 9.33 -13.59 10.36
N TYR A 35 8.56 -14.00 11.38
CA TYR A 35 7.66 -13.13 12.13
C TYR A 35 8.04 -13.12 13.60
N GLN A 36 7.80 -11.99 14.25
CA GLN A 36 7.91 -11.83 15.68
C GLN A 36 6.63 -11.20 16.22
N LYS A 37 6.30 -11.54 17.48
CA LYS A 37 5.09 -11.06 18.13
C LYS A 37 5.33 -9.71 18.78
N PHE A 38 4.48 -8.74 18.48
CA PHE A 38 4.33 -7.51 19.25
C PHE A 38 3.38 -7.78 20.42
N ASP A 39 3.91 -7.80 21.64
CA ASP A 39 3.15 -8.01 22.88
C ASP A 39 3.74 -7.13 23.99
N THR A 40 3.70 -5.81 23.76
CA THR A 40 4.31 -4.83 24.68
C THR A 40 3.31 -4.40 25.73
N THR A 41 3.72 -4.41 27.00
CA THR A 41 2.90 -3.94 28.13
C THR A 41 2.46 -2.49 27.92
N GLY A 42 1.16 -2.23 28.03
CA GLY A 42 0.56 -0.90 27.84
C GLY A 42 -0.20 -0.71 26.51
N TYR A 43 -0.18 -1.72 25.63
CA TYR A 43 -0.97 -1.72 24.40
C TYR A 43 -2.15 -2.70 24.50
N PRO A 44 -3.36 -2.33 24.03
CA PRO A 44 -4.56 -3.17 24.09
C PRO A 44 -4.64 -4.18 22.93
N TYR A 45 -3.55 -4.39 22.18
CA TYR A 45 -3.50 -5.26 21.02
C TYR A 45 -2.15 -5.98 20.93
N ALA A 46 -2.16 -7.15 20.30
CA ALA A 46 -0.98 -7.92 19.96
C ALA A 46 -1.10 -8.44 18.52
N PHE A 47 -0.02 -8.40 17.76
CA PHE A 47 0.01 -8.89 16.38
C PHE A 47 1.41 -9.38 16.01
N GLU A 48 1.51 -10.12 14.92
CA GLU A 48 2.79 -10.58 14.38
C GLU A 48 3.25 -9.64 13.25
N TYR A 49 4.55 -9.36 13.23
CA TYR A 49 5.15 -8.52 12.20
C TYR A 49 6.50 -9.09 11.75
N PRO A 50 6.95 -8.78 10.53
CA PRO A 50 8.19 -9.35 10.02
C PRO A 50 9.41 -8.92 10.85
N VAL A 51 10.37 -9.83 11.03
CA VAL A 51 11.60 -9.58 11.82
C VAL A 51 12.47 -8.45 11.26
N TYR A 52 12.34 -8.16 9.96
CA TYR A 52 13.04 -7.07 9.29
C TYR A 52 12.35 -5.70 9.43
N ALA A 53 11.21 -5.65 10.14
CA ALA A 53 10.50 -4.41 10.45
C ALA A 53 10.79 -3.95 11.89
N LYS A 54 10.69 -2.65 12.13
CA LYS A 54 10.91 -2.01 13.43
C LYS A 54 9.65 -1.29 13.86
N VAL A 55 9.14 -1.60 15.05
CA VAL A 55 8.02 -0.85 15.64
C VAL A 55 8.59 0.36 16.38
N VAL A 56 8.13 1.55 16.00
CA VAL A 56 8.48 2.82 16.61
C VAL A 56 7.21 3.44 17.17
N LYS A 57 7.22 3.85 18.44
CA LYS A 57 6.08 4.57 19.02
C LYS A 57 5.92 5.90 18.29
N ASP A 58 4.69 6.25 17.94
CA ASP A 58 4.43 7.51 17.26
C ASP A 58 4.73 8.68 18.22
N SER A 59 5.90 9.28 18.06
CA SER A 59 6.26 10.54 18.69
C SER A 59 5.86 11.64 17.71
N THR A 60 4.87 12.40 18.10
CA THR A 60 4.35 13.57 17.40
C THR A 60 5.41 14.33 16.59
N PHE A 61 5.11 14.55 15.32
CA PHE A 61 5.90 15.37 14.42
C PHE A 61 5.99 16.85 14.85
N PHE A 62 5.31 17.28 15.93
CA PHE A 62 5.21 18.68 16.36
C PHE A 62 5.11 18.89 17.89
N GLY A 63 5.82 18.12 18.71
CA GLY A 63 6.09 18.51 20.11
C GLY A 63 4.93 18.44 21.12
N ASP A 64 3.70 18.16 20.69
CA ASP A 64 2.57 17.90 21.60
C ASP A 64 2.44 16.40 21.92
N ALA A 65 1.75 16.02 22.99
CA ALA A 65 1.48 14.60 23.24
C ALA A 65 0.61 14.01 22.12
N THR A 66 0.92 12.81 21.63
CA THR A 66 0.07 12.12 20.65
C THR A 66 -1.34 12.01 21.23
N GLU A 67 -2.38 12.40 20.48
CA GLU A 67 -3.78 12.36 20.93
C GLU A 67 -4.20 10.97 21.45
N ASN A 68 -3.47 9.93 21.01
CA ASN A 68 -3.68 8.56 21.42
C ASN A 68 -2.35 7.86 21.77
N PRO A 69 -2.17 7.35 23.00
CA PRO A 69 -0.93 6.72 23.43
C PRO A 69 -0.63 5.38 22.75
N TRP A 70 -1.60 4.82 22.03
CA TRP A 70 -1.54 3.50 21.39
C TRP A 70 -1.22 3.54 19.90
N TRP A 71 -0.86 4.69 19.34
CA TRP A 71 -0.40 4.78 17.96
C TRP A 71 1.07 4.36 17.83
N ILE A 72 1.34 3.56 16.80
CA ILE A 72 2.68 3.06 16.48
C ILE A 72 2.90 3.10 14.97
N ASN A 73 4.17 3.17 14.59
CA ASN A 73 4.59 3.06 13.21
C ASN A 73 5.45 1.80 13.06
N ILE A 74 5.21 1.03 11.99
CA ILE A 74 6.09 -0.06 11.59
C ILE A 74 6.96 0.43 10.44
N GLU A 75 8.25 0.59 10.71
CA GLU A 75 9.24 0.99 9.72
C GLU A 75 9.88 -0.23 9.07
N PHE A 76 10.07 -0.16 7.76
CA PHE A 76 10.76 -1.13 6.94
C PHE A 76 12.00 -0.45 6.34
N PRO A 77 13.14 -0.39 7.07
CA PRO A 77 14.30 0.39 6.65
C PRO A 77 14.84 -0.03 5.27
N GLN A 78 14.82 -1.33 4.96
CA GLN A 78 15.27 -1.86 3.67
C GLN A 78 14.44 -1.35 2.48
N PHE A 79 13.15 -1.07 2.71
CA PHE A 79 12.23 -0.65 1.66
C PHE A 79 11.92 0.86 1.72
N ASN A 80 12.57 1.59 2.64
CA ASN A 80 12.21 2.96 2.98
C ASN A 80 10.69 3.13 3.19
N GLY A 81 10.05 2.10 3.75
CA GLY A 81 8.61 2.00 3.89
C GLY A 81 8.19 2.26 5.34
N ARG A 82 7.03 2.86 5.53
CA ARG A 82 6.43 3.04 6.86
C ARG A 82 4.95 2.71 6.80
N ILE A 83 4.50 1.90 7.75
CA ILE A 83 3.08 1.62 7.99
C ILE A 83 2.67 2.37 9.25
N TYR A 84 1.65 3.21 9.12
CA TYR A 84 1.06 3.94 10.24
C TYR A 84 -0.07 3.11 10.84
N ILE A 85 -0.01 2.84 12.15
CA ILE A 85 -1.03 2.10 12.88
C ILE A 85 -1.72 3.04 13.87
N SER A 86 -2.95 3.40 13.52
CA SER A 86 -3.84 4.13 14.42
C SER A 86 -4.77 3.15 15.13
N TYR A 87 -4.90 3.33 16.45
CA TYR A 87 -5.83 2.59 17.29
C TYR A 87 -7.05 3.45 17.60
N LYS A 88 -8.23 2.83 17.55
CA LYS A 88 -9.51 3.43 17.93
C LYS A 88 -10.34 2.38 18.66
N GLU A 89 -10.78 2.70 19.88
CA GLU A 89 -11.67 1.83 20.64
C GLU A 89 -13.04 1.74 19.97
N ILE A 90 -13.61 0.53 19.92
CA ILE A 90 -14.95 0.29 19.38
C ILE A 90 -15.93 0.25 20.56
N GLY A 91 -16.82 1.24 20.63
CA GLY A 91 -17.93 1.26 21.58
C GLY A 91 -19.12 0.40 21.11
N PRO A 92 -20.01 -0.03 22.03
CA PRO A 92 -21.03 -1.04 21.79
C PRO A 92 -22.09 -0.72 20.71
N ILE A 93 -22.25 0.54 20.24
CA ILE A 93 -23.38 0.93 19.35
C ILE A 93 -22.96 1.89 18.21
N ARG A 94 -21.72 1.91 17.71
CA ARG A 94 -21.36 2.83 16.61
C ARG A 94 -20.37 2.26 15.60
N PHE A 95 -20.84 1.33 14.76
CA PHE A 95 -20.09 0.87 13.57
C PHE A 95 -20.10 1.90 12.43
N ALA A 96 -21.04 2.86 12.42
CA ALA A 96 -21.20 3.85 11.34
C ALA A 96 -20.15 4.98 11.32
N THR A 97 -19.21 5.03 12.27
CA THR A 97 -18.17 6.09 12.38
C THR A 97 -16.78 5.56 12.01
N LEU A 98 -16.73 4.50 11.19
CA LEU A 98 -15.51 3.81 10.77
C LEU A 98 -15.15 4.04 9.28
N MET A 99 -15.94 4.85 8.57
CA MET A 99 -15.69 5.24 7.17
C MET A 99 -15.39 6.73 7.07
#